data_AF-A0A535ISZ8-F1
#
_entry.id   AF-A0A535ISZ8-F1
#
_cell.length_a   1.000
_cell.length_b   1.000
_cell.length_c   1.000
_cell.angle_alpha   90.00
_cell.angle_beta   90.00
_cell.angle_gamma   90.00
#
_symmetry.space_group_name_H-M   'P 1'
#
loop_
_entity.id
_entity.type
_entity.pdbx_description
1 polymer ?
#
loop_
_entity_poly.entity_id
_entity_poly.type
_entity_poly.pdbx_seq_one_letter_code
_entity_poly.pdbx_strand_id
1 'polypeptide(L)' 'TDVTPGGPSWEVLFDDPQRGGPDIILSVEGKPVRTETDLRKALQSEKPGSIVTLRVFNPRAQARRVERIRLGGDK' A
#
# COMPACT_ATOMS: atom_id res chain seq x y z
N THR A 1 -6.46 -9.67 -2.50
CA THR A 1 -5.85 -8.52 -3.20
C THR A 1 -4.41 -8.87 -3.45
N ASP A 2 -3.99 -8.85 -4.71
CA ASP A 2 -2.65 -9.28 -5.14
C ASP A 2 -1.77 -8.05 -5.41
N VAL A 3 -0.46 -8.19 -5.23
CA VAL A 3 0.54 -7.19 -5.59
C VAL A 3 1.13 -7.57 -6.95
N THR A 4 0.97 -6.69 -7.93
CA THR A 4 1.44 -6.94 -9.30
C THR A 4 2.97 -7.00 -9.38
N PRO A 5 3.58 -8.07 -9.93
CA PRO A 5 5.01 -8.15 -10.18
C PRO A 5 5.57 -6.97 -10.98
N GLY A 6 6.67 -6.38 -10.50
CA GLY A 6 7.32 -5.22 -11.12
C GLY A 6 6.55 -3.90 -11.01
N GLY A 7 5.40 -3.89 -10.33
CA GLY A 7 4.65 -2.68 -10.00
C GLY A 7 5.27 -1.91 -8.82
N PRO A 8 4.81 -0.68 -8.53
CA PRO A 8 5.47 0.15 -7.53
C PRO A 8 5.37 -0.36 -6.07
N SER A 9 4.41 -1.24 -5.79
CA SER A 9 4.26 -1.90 -4.49
C SER A 9 4.92 -3.28 -4.40
N TRP A 10 5.47 -3.78 -5.52
CA TRP A 10 6.17 -5.07 -5.56
C TRP A 10 7.38 -5.05 -4.62
N GLU A 11 7.59 -6.14 -3.88
CA GLU A 11 8.65 -6.30 -2.87
C GLU A 11 8.61 -5.32 -1.67
N VAL A 12 7.69 -4.36 -1.67
CA VAL A 12 7.46 -3.43 -0.56
C VAL A 12 6.28 -3.89 0.30
N LEU A 13 5.20 -4.32 -0.35
CA LEU A 13 4.02 -4.89 0.31
C LEU A 13 4.00 -6.40 0.11
N PHE A 14 3.64 -7.12 1.17
CA PHE A 14 3.43 -8.56 1.14
C PHE A 14 1.95 -8.87 0.94
N ASP A 15 1.64 -9.79 0.03
CA ASP A 15 0.29 -10.30 -0.25
C ASP A 15 0.18 -11.81 -0.04
N ASP A 16 1.29 -12.53 -0.18
CA ASP A 16 1.35 -13.99 -0.08
C ASP A 16 1.26 -14.50 1.38
N PRO A 17 0.23 -15.29 1.73
CA PRO A 17 0.10 -15.93 3.04
C PRO A 17 1.32 -16.76 3.46
N GLN A 18 1.99 -17.41 2.50
CA GLN A 18 3.15 -18.26 2.73
C GLN A 18 4.42 -17.42 3.00
N ARG A 19 4.53 -16.22 2.41
CA ARG A 19 5.69 -15.32 2.53
C ARG A 19 5.48 -14.19 3.53
N GLY A 20 5.12 -14.53 4.76
CA GLY A 20 4.99 -13.54 5.84
C GLY A 20 3.61 -12.91 5.97
N GLY A 21 2.62 -13.31 5.15
CA GLY A 21 1.22 -12.90 5.34
C GLY A 21 0.91 -11.52 4.75
N PRO A 22 -0.37 -11.25 4.44
CA PRO A 22 -0.75 -10.03 3.73
C PRO A 22 -0.64 -8.80 4.63
N ASP A 23 -0.18 -7.70 4.04
CA ASP A 23 -0.22 -6.38 4.65
C ASP A 23 -1.61 -5.75 4.51
N ILE A 24 -2.03 -5.10 5.59
CA ILE A 24 -3.27 -4.34 5.65
C ILE A 24 -2.92 -2.86 5.67
N ILE A 25 -3.38 -2.11 4.66
CA ILE A 25 -3.21 -0.65 4.61
C ILE A 25 -4.17 0.00 5.61
N LEU A 26 -3.63 0.78 6.53
CA LEU A 26 -4.38 1.49 7.57
C LEU A 26 -4.60 2.97 7.23
N SER A 27 -3.69 3.58 6.47
CA SER A 27 -3.81 4.98 6.05
C SER A 27 -2.94 5.30 4.84
N VAL A 28 -3.36 6.31 4.06
CA VAL A 28 -2.57 6.96 3.00
C VAL A 28 -2.42 8.44 3.35
N GLU A 29 -1.18 8.96 3.40
CA GLU A 29 -0.92 10.37 3.73
C GLU A 29 -1.63 10.83 5.02
N GLY A 30 -1.62 9.95 6.04
CA GLY A 30 -2.29 10.19 7.33
C GLY A 30 -3.81 10.05 7.32
N LYS A 31 -4.46 9.91 6.15
CA LYS A 31 -5.92 9.71 6.02
C LYS A 31 -6.26 8.24 6.28
N PRO A 32 -7.14 7.91 7.25
CA PRO A 32 -7.52 6.54 7.52
C PRO A 32 -8.16 5.85 6.31
N VAL A 33 -7.79 4.60 6.09
CA VAL A 33 -8.39 3.73 5.07
C VAL A 33 -9.09 2.58 5.79
N ARG A 34 -10.39 2.42 5.54
CA ARG A 34 -11.19 1.31 6.11
C ARG A 34 -11.79 0.42 5.04
N THR A 35 -11.94 0.93 3.83
CA THR A 35 -12.49 0.22 2.68
C THR A 35 -11.59 0.38 1.46
N GLU A 36 -11.75 -0.51 0.48
CA GLU A 36 -11.07 -0.39 -0.82
C GLU A 36 -11.42 0.91 -1.55
N THR A 37 -12.66 1.38 -1.37
CA THR A 37 -13.12 2.66 -1.94
C THR A 37 -12.37 3.84 -1.35
N ASP A 38 -12.09 3.83 -0.04
CA ASP A 38 -11.30 4.89 0.62
C ASP A 38 -9.88 4.91 0.06
N LEU A 39 -9.27 3.73 -0.08
CA LEU A 39 -7.93 3.58 -0.66
C LEU A 39 -7.88 4.16 -2.08
N ARG A 40 -8.83 3.76 -2.94
CA ARG A 40 -8.89 4.21 -4.33
C ARG A 40 -9.02 5.73 -4.41
N LYS A 41 -9.93 6.32 -3.63
CA LYS A 41 -10.13 7.78 -3.58
C LYS A 41 -8.89 8.51 -3.08
N ALA A 42 -8.22 7.97 -2.05
CA ALA A 42 -7.01 8.57 -1.52
C ALA A 42 -5.90 8.60 -2.58
N LEU A 43 -5.65 7.48 -3.26
CA LEU A 43 -4.62 7.39 -4.31
C LEU A 43 -4.94 8.25 -5.55
N GLN A 44 -6.21 8.32 -5.96
CA GLN A 44 -6.65 9.17 -7.09
C GLN A 44 -6.52 10.68 -6.81
N SER A 45 -6.46 11.06 -5.54
CA SER A 45 -6.28 12.46 -5.14
C SER A 45 -4.81 12.91 -5.24
N GLU A 46 -3.88 11.97 -5.38
CA GLU A 46 -2.45 12.24 -5.45
C GLU A 46 -1.98 12.34 -6.90
N LYS A 47 -0.88 13.07 -7.12
CA LYS A 47 -0.34 13.27 -8.48
C LYS A 47 0.28 11.97 -9.00
N PRO A 48 0.10 11.61 -10.28
CA PRO A 48 0.87 10.53 -10.90
C PRO A 48 2.38 10.72 -10.68
N GLY A 49 3.10 9.64 -10.41
CA GLY A 49 4.54 9.68 -10.12
C GLY A 49 4.94 10.28 -8.76
N SER A 50 4.01 10.79 -7.96
CA SER A 50 4.31 11.27 -6.60
C SER A 50 4.63 10.12 -5.65
N ILE A 51 5.30 10.43 -4.54
CA ILE A 51 5.57 9.46 -3.47
C ILE A 51 4.51 9.63 -2.39
N VAL A 52 3.81 8.55 -2.08
CA VAL A 52 2.83 8.47 -0.99
C VAL A 52 3.36 7.65 0.18
N THR A 53 2.90 7.99 1.36
CA THR A 53 3.23 7.38 2.64
C THR A 53 2.07 6.51 3.07
N LEU A 54 2.31 5.22 3.19
CA LEU A 54 1.37 4.23 3.65
C LEU A 54 1.70 3.83 5.08
N ARG A 55 0.69 3.73 5.94
CA ARG A 55 0.82 2.97 7.20
C ARG A 55 0.24 1.60 6.97
N VAL A 56 1.00 0.55 7.25
CA VAL A 56 0.58 -0.83 7.06
C VAL A 56 0.69 -1.62 8.36
N PHE A 57 -0.14 -2.64 8.49
CA PHE A 57 -0.07 -3.63 9.55
C PHE A 57 0.00 -5.02 8.95
N ASN A 58 0.97 -5.81 9.40
CA ASN A 58 1.09 -7.21 9.03
C ASN A 58 0.62 -8.07 10.22
N PRO A 59 -0.52 -8.79 10.11
CA PRO A 59 -1.05 -9.59 11.22
C PRO A 59 -0.15 -10.76 11.61
N ARG A 60 0.55 -11.38 10.64
CA ARG A 60 1.38 -12.56 10.88
C ARG A 60 2.68 -12.19 11.58
N ALA A 61 3.31 -11.09 11.18
CA ALA A 61 4.49 -10.54 11.85
C ALA A 61 4.15 -9.70 13.09
N GLN A 62 2.86 -9.42 13.34
CA GLN A 62 2.38 -8.52 14.39
C GLN A 62 3.06 -7.14 14.40
N ALA A 63 3.40 -6.64 13.22
CA ALA A 63 4.22 -5.43 13.06
C ALA A 63 3.47 -4.33 12.31
N ARG A 64 3.72 -3.07 12.68
CA ARG A 64 3.30 -1.88 11.94
C ARG A 64 4.50 -1.28 11.22
N ARG A 65 4.32 -0.90 9.96
CA ARG A 65 5.35 -0.26 9.15
C ARG A 65 4.83 1.00 8.48
N VAL A 66 5.77 1.86 8.08
CA VAL A 66 5.51 3.03 7.25
C VAL A 66 6.27 2.84 5.96
N GLU A 67 5.55 2.72 4.86
CA GLU A 67 6.12 2.50 3.53
C GLU A 67 5.96 3.76 2.69
N ARG A 68 6.99 4.08 1.89
CA ARG A 68 6.95 5.21 0.95
C ARG A 68 6.97 4.66 -0.47
N ILE A 69 5.85 4.77 -1.16
CA ILE A 69 5.64 4.18 -2.48
C ILE A 69 5.48 5.27 -3.52
N ARG A 70 6.24 5.19 -4.61
CA ARG A 70 6.04 6.05 -5.77
C ARG A 70 4.82 5.53 -6.55
N LEU A 71 3.82 6.38 -6.78
CA LEU A 71 2.70 6.01 -7.64
C LEU A 71 3.15 5.84 -9.09
N GLY A 72 2.44 5.00 -9.85
CA GLY A 72 2.62 4.94 -11.29
C GLY A 72 2.52 6.35 -11.89
N GLY A 73 3.46 6.70 -12.75
CA GLY A 73 3.35 7.86 -13.63
C GLY A 73 2.78 7.41 -14.97
N ASP A 74 1.99 8.27 -15.61
CA ASP A 74 1.63 8.09 -17.00
C ASP A 74 2.94 8.05 -17.82
N LYS A 75 3.16 6.96 -18.55
CA LYS A 75 4.25 6.88 -19.54
C LYS A 75 3.87 7.66 -20.78
#